data_AF-W9CFR4-F1
#
_entry.id   AF-W9CFR4-F1
#
_cell.length_a   1.000
_cell.length_b   1.000
_cell.length_c   1.000
_cell.angle_alpha   90.00
_cell.angle_beta   90.00
_cell.angle_gamma   90.00
#
_symmetry.space_group_name_H-M   'P 1'
#
loop_
_entity.id
_entity.type
_entity.pdbx_description
1 polymer ?
#
loop_
_entity_poly.entity_id
_entity_poly.type
_entity_poly.pdbx_seq_one_letter_code
_entity_poly.pdbx_strand_id
1 'polypeptide(L)'
;METLHGCWLEADRADSVATELLRIRSVLNPMTSSSSSPSSAHATSLSAPSFDHEIITAILRHVEQTSRLLRDLHDLFPIYRLRVAIVIYYLTVILPCLQRTLRDMLEFLTCEDFSPRVKWALMHERLNEQGGMSLALRFVMYGDFLVQLVRLLSR
;
A
#
# COMPACT_ATOMS: atom_id res chain seq x y z
N MET A 1 1.29 -25.44 -6.11
CA MET A 1 0.00 -24.85 -5.70
C MET A 1 0.21 -23.72 -4.68
N GLU A 2 1.20 -23.81 -3.80
CA GLU A 2 1.53 -22.78 -2.79
C GLU A 2 1.88 -21.39 -3.37
N THR A 3 2.58 -21.33 -4.50
CA THR A 3 2.94 -20.06 -5.17
C THR A 3 1.72 -19.30 -5.72
N LEU A 4 0.63 -19.98 -6.06
CA LEU A 4 -0.61 -19.33 -6.50
C LEU A 4 -1.29 -18.59 -5.35
N HIS A 5 -1.23 -19.18 -4.15
CA HIS A 5 -1.81 -18.58 -2.95
C HIS A 5 -1.02 -17.36 -2.46
N GLY A 6 0.27 -17.26 -2.83
CA GLY A 6 1.13 -16.13 -2.49
C GLY A 6 0.57 -14.78 -2.93
N CYS A 7 -0.03 -14.68 -4.13
CA CYS A 7 -0.67 -13.43 -4.57
C CYS A 7 -1.84 -13.03 -3.66
N TRP A 8 -2.70 -13.98 -3.31
CA TRP A 8 -3.85 -13.71 -2.47
C TRP A 8 -3.43 -13.31 -1.04
N LEU A 9 -2.47 -14.03 -0.45
CA LEU A 9 -1.93 -13.72 0.88
C LEU A 9 -1.31 -12.33 0.95
N GLU A 10 -0.52 -11.94 -0.05
CA GLU A 10 0.10 -10.62 -0.04
C GLU A 10 -0.88 -9.50 -0.42
N ALA A 11 -1.98 -9.80 -1.11
CA ALA A 11 -3.08 -8.85 -1.29
C ALA A 11 -3.78 -8.55 0.05
N ASP A 12 -4.06 -9.58 0.85
CA ASP A 12 -4.64 -9.42 2.19
C ASP A 12 -3.72 -8.62 3.13
N ARG A 13 -2.42 -8.89 3.06
CA ARG A 13 -1.41 -8.11 3.80
C ARG A 13 -1.38 -6.65 3.35
N ALA A 14 -1.46 -6.39 2.04
CA ALA A 14 -1.51 -5.04 1.49
C ALA A 14 -2.76 -4.29 1.96
N ASP A 15 -3.92 -4.95 2.05
CA ASP A 15 -5.14 -4.35 2.60
C ASP A 15 -5.00 -4.00 4.09
N SER A 16 -4.34 -4.85 4.86
CA SER A 16 -4.04 -4.57 6.28
C SER A 16 -3.18 -3.31 6.42
N VAL A 17 -2.12 -3.19 5.60
CA VAL A 17 -1.28 -1.99 5.55
C VAL A 17 -2.11 -0.76 5.13
N ALA A 18 -2.93 -0.87 4.09
CA ALA A 18 -3.76 0.22 3.61
C ALA A 18 -4.73 0.72 4.68
N THR A 19 -5.33 -0.21 5.43
CA THR A 19 -6.25 0.10 6.54
C THR A 19 -5.56 0.92 7.63
N GLU A 20 -4.37 0.49 8.06
CA GLU A 20 -3.61 1.22 9.08
C GLU A 20 -3.10 2.58 8.59
N LEU A 21 -2.62 2.67 7.35
CA LEU A 21 -2.22 3.95 6.75
C LEU A 21 -3.39 4.92 6.63
N LEU A 22 -4.58 4.43 6.25
CA LEU A 22 -5.80 5.22 6.18
C LEU A 22 -6.18 5.78 7.56
N ARG A 23 -6.09 4.95 8.60
CA ARG A 23 -6.33 5.34 10.00
C ARG A 23 -5.35 6.40 10.46
N ILE A 24 -4.06 6.22 10.19
CA ILE A 24 -3.05 7.20 10.58
C ILE A 24 -3.28 8.53 9.84
N ARG A 25 -3.55 8.47 8.53
CA ARG A 25 -3.82 9.66 7.71
C ARG A 25 -4.98 10.48 8.24
N SER A 26 -6.08 9.83 8.66
CA SER A 26 -7.26 10.55 9.18
C SER A 26 -6.97 11.23 10.52
N VAL A 27 -6.15 10.62 11.38
CA VAL A 27 -5.71 11.23 12.64
C VAL A 27 -4.79 12.42 12.40
N LEU A 28 -3.88 12.31 11.42
CA LEU A 28 -2.90 13.36 11.11
C LEU A 28 -3.48 14.55 10.34
N ASN A 29 -4.67 14.41 9.74
CA ASN A 29 -5.39 15.50 9.10
C ASN A 29 -6.88 15.51 9.52
N PRO A 30 -7.20 16.01 10.74
CA PRO A 30 -8.55 15.90 11.32
C PRO A 30 -9.61 16.83 10.71
N MET A 31 -9.34 17.57 9.63
CA MET A 31 -10.19 18.68 9.16
C MET A 31 -11.53 18.29 8.50
N THR A 32 -11.99 17.05 8.61
CA THR A 32 -13.27 16.62 8.00
C THR A 32 -14.26 15.93 8.94
N SER A 33 -14.04 15.96 10.26
CA SER A 33 -15.00 15.37 11.22
C SER A 33 -15.28 16.25 12.43
N SER A 34 -15.78 17.46 12.19
CA SER A 34 -16.57 18.19 13.19
C SER A 34 -17.77 18.86 12.51
N SER A 35 -18.81 18.06 12.25
CA SER A 35 -20.15 18.58 12.03
C SER A 35 -20.72 19.06 13.37
N SER A 36 -20.59 20.35 13.66
CA SER A 36 -21.46 21.04 14.62
C SER A 36 -21.50 22.56 14.36
N SER A 37 -22.60 22.96 13.72
CA SER A 37 -23.24 24.29 13.70
C SER A 37 -22.52 25.50 13.05
N PRO A 38 -23.21 26.26 12.17
CA PRO A 38 -22.66 27.45 11.54
C PRO A 38 -22.95 28.70 12.39
N SER A 39 -21.91 29.37 12.87
CA SER A 39 -22.04 30.78 13.24
C SER A 39 -20.69 31.50 13.21
N SER A 40 -20.68 32.58 12.44
CA SER A 40 -19.65 33.61 12.25
C SER A 40 -18.57 33.35 11.19
N ALA A 41 -18.54 34.29 10.25
CA ALA A 41 -17.62 34.39 9.14
C ALA A 41 -16.20 34.68 9.64
N HIS A 42 -15.31 33.71 9.45
CA HIS A 42 -13.89 33.98 9.27
C HIS A 42 -13.38 33.08 8.15
N ALA A 43 -12.69 33.69 7.19
CA ALA A 43 -12.22 33.06 5.97
C ALA A 43 -11.56 31.71 6.27
N THR A 44 -12.18 30.63 5.79
CA THR A 44 -11.61 29.29 5.77
C THR A 44 -10.34 29.35 4.93
N SER A 45 -9.18 29.43 5.57
CA SER A 45 -7.95 29.10 4.88
C SER A 45 -8.10 27.64 4.43
N LEU A 46 -8.08 27.40 3.13
CA LEU A 46 -7.79 26.08 2.59
C LEU A 46 -6.37 25.74 3.03
N SER A 47 -6.21 25.27 4.26
CA SER A 47 -4.91 24.81 4.76
C SER A 47 -4.55 23.60 3.91
N ALA A 48 -3.54 23.79 3.06
CA ALA A 48 -2.98 22.73 2.26
C ALA A 48 -2.72 21.49 3.14
N PRO A 49 -2.97 20.28 2.62
CA PRO A 49 -2.65 19.06 3.36
C PRO A 49 -1.18 19.10 3.82
N SER A 50 -0.91 18.62 5.03
CA SER A 50 0.46 18.53 5.51
C SER A 50 1.29 17.64 4.57
N PHE A 51 2.60 17.88 4.49
CA PHE A 51 3.50 17.06 3.68
C PHE A 51 3.37 15.55 3.99
N ASP A 52 3.23 15.19 5.27
CA ASP A 52 2.93 13.82 5.71
C ASP A 52 1.63 13.28 5.09
N HIS A 53 0.56 14.08 5.03
CA HIS A 53 -0.72 13.65 4.47
C HIS A 53 -0.62 13.31 2.98
N GLU A 54 0.16 14.08 2.21
CA GLU A 54 0.41 13.82 0.80
C GLU A 54 1.21 12.53 0.60
N ILE A 55 2.28 12.33 1.38
CA ILE A 55 3.11 11.11 1.30
C ILE A 55 2.30 9.88 1.70
N ILE A 56 1.57 9.92 2.83
CA ILE A 56 0.73 8.80 3.26
C ILE A 56 -0.29 8.47 2.17
N THR A 57 -0.91 9.49 1.56
CA THR A 57 -1.87 9.29 0.47
C THR A 57 -1.24 8.66 -0.75
N ALA A 58 -0.02 9.05 -1.12
CA ALA A 58 0.71 8.45 -2.24
C ALA A 58 1.01 6.96 -1.98
N ILE A 59 1.58 6.63 -0.83
CA ILE A 59 1.88 5.25 -0.45
C ILE A 59 0.60 4.41 -0.38
N LEU A 60 -0.45 4.92 0.28
CA LEU A 60 -1.74 4.26 0.40
C LEU A 60 -2.31 3.88 -0.98
N ARG A 61 -2.33 4.82 -1.93
CA ARG A 61 -2.84 4.56 -3.29
C ARG A 61 -2.09 3.43 -3.98
N HIS A 62 -0.76 3.39 -3.87
CA HIS A 62 0.03 2.34 -4.51
C HIS A 62 -0.08 0.99 -3.80
N VAL A 63 -0.21 0.96 -2.48
CA VAL A 63 -0.50 -0.26 -1.71
C VAL A 63 -1.85 -0.85 -2.12
N GLU A 64 -2.89 -0.02 -2.18
CA GLU A 64 -4.23 -0.45 -2.62
C GLU A 64 -4.22 -0.95 -4.08
N GLN A 65 -3.48 -0.27 -4.96
CA GLN A 65 -3.31 -0.71 -6.36
C GLN A 65 -2.61 -2.07 -6.43
N THR A 66 -1.56 -2.25 -5.63
CA THR A 66 -0.82 -3.51 -5.54
C THR A 66 -1.74 -4.64 -5.08
N SER A 67 -2.55 -4.41 -4.06
CA SER A 67 -3.55 -5.37 -3.58
C SER A 67 -4.52 -5.80 -4.67
N ARG A 68 -5.11 -4.83 -5.40
CA ARG A 68 -6.03 -5.12 -6.51
C ARG A 68 -5.37 -5.97 -7.60
N LEU A 69 -4.17 -5.61 -8.04
CA LEU A 69 -3.45 -6.35 -9.09
C LEU A 69 -3.09 -7.78 -8.66
N LEU A 70 -2.75 -7.99 -7.39
CA LEU A 70 -2.49 -9.32 -6.87
C LEU A 70 -3.74 -10.21 -6.86
N ARG A 71 -4.91 -9.64 -6.53
CA ARG A 71 -6.20 -10.34 -6.64
C ARG A 71 -6.55 -10.64 -8.09
N ASP A 72 -6.40 -9.66 -8.98
CA ASP A 72 -6.65 -9.86 -10.41
C ASP A 72 -5.77 -11.00 -10.95
N LEU A 73 -4.47 -11.03 -10.62
CA LEU A 73 -3.59 -12.14 -10.99
C LEU A 73 -4.10 -13.49 -10.48
N HIS A 74 -4.43 -13.55 -9.18
CA HIS A 74 -4.93 -14.76 -8.55
C HIS A 74 -6.20 -15.28 -9.26
N ASP A 75 -7.15 -14.39 -9.54
CA ASP A 75 -8.43 -14.73 -10.16
C ASP A 75 -8.28 -15.13 -11.64
N LEU A 76 -7.24 -14.64 -12.31
CA LEU A 76 -6.90 -15.00 -13.68
C LEU A 76 -6.14 -16.33 -13.82
N PHE A 77 -5.47 -16.83 -12.77
CA PHE A 77 -4.70 -18.07 -12.85
C PHE A 77 -5.52 -19.30 -13.29
N PRO A 78 -6.75 -19.53 -12.78
CA PRO A 78 -7.58 -20.66 -13.23
C PRO A 78 -8.01 -20.55 -14.70
N ILE A 79 -8.09 -19.33 -15.24
CA ILE A 79 -8.55 -19.02 -16.60
C ILE A 79 -7.40 -19.27 -17.60
N TYR A 80 -6.20 -18.76 -17.32
CA TYR A 80 -5.06 -18.78 -18.25
C TYR A 80 -3.99 -19.82 -17.88
N ARG A 81 -4.40 -21.05 -17.54
CA ARG A 81 -3.54 -22.11 -16.96
C ARG A 81 -2.23 -22.36 -17.71
N LEU A 82 -2.23 -22.31 -19.04
CA LEU A 82 -1.05 -22.56 -19.87
C LEU A 82 0.06 -21.51 -19.68
N ARG A 83 -0.29 -20.29 -19.27
CA ARG A 83 0.66 -19.18 -19.06
C ARG A 83 1.02 -18.99 -17.60
N VAL A 84 0.36 -19.69 -16.68
CA VAL A 84 0.62 -19.53 -15.24
C VAL A 84 2.08 -19.81 -14.89
N ALA A 85 2.72 -20.79 -15.52
CA ALA A 85 4.12 -21.13 -15.24
C ALA A 85 5.09 -19.96 -15.49
N ILE A 86 4.91 -19.20 -16.58
CA ILE A 86 5.79 -18.06 -16.89
C ILE A 86 5.58 -16.92 -15.88
N VAL A 87 4.33 -16.69 -15.48
CA VAL A 87 3.99 -15.66 -14.49
C VAL A 87 4.51 -16.04 -13.10
N ILE A 88 4.39 -17.31 -12.70
CA ILE A 88 4.97 -17.81 -11.44
C ILE A 88 6.48 -17.54 -11.39
N TYR A 89 7.21 -17.80 -12.47
CA TYR A 89 8.65 -17.54 -12.51
C TYR A 89 8.98 -16.10 -12.13
N TYR A 90 8.31 -15.12 -12.73
CA TYR A 90 8.51 -13.71 -12.37
C TYR A 90 8.00 -13.35 -10.97
N LEU A 91 6.90 -13.98 -10.54
CA LEU A 91 6.35 -13.78 -9.20
C LEU A 91 7.32 -14.24 -8.11
N THR A 92 8.11 -15.30 -8.34
CA THR A 92 9.12 -15.75 -7.36
C THR A 92 10.21 -14.71 -7.08
N VAL A 93 10.42 -13.76 -7.99
CA VAL A 93 11.38 -12.67 -7.79
C VAL A 93 10.75 -11.52 -7.00
N ILE A 94 9.51 -11.12 -7.34
CA ILE A 94 8.92 -9.89 -6.79
C ILE A 94 8.16 -10.10 -5.48
N LEU A 95 7.47 -11.24 -5.31
CA LEU A 95 6.66 -11.52 -4.12
C LEU A 95 7.47 -11.48 -2.83
N PRO A 96 8.67 -12.08 -2.72
CA PRO A 96 9.43 -12.02 -1.47
C PRO A 96 9.81 -10.60 -1.07
N CYS A 97 10.13 -9.74 -2.05
CA CYS A 97 10.46 -8.34 -1.82
C CYS A 97 9.25 -7.54 -1.34
N LEU A 98 8.10 -7.76 -1.99
CA LEU A 98 6.84 -7.13 -1.60
C LEU A 98 6.39 -7.61 -0.21
N GLN A 99 6.41 -8.92 0.03
CA GLN A 99 6.08 -9.53 1.32
C GLN A 99 6.93 -8.94 2.43
N ARG A 100 8.25 -8.85 2.24
CA ARG A 100 9.14 -8.24 3.23
C ARG A 100 8.75 -6.80 3.51
N THR A 101 8.58 -5.99 2.47
CA THR A 101 8.21 -4.57 2.62
C THR A 101 6.89 -4.41 3.39
N LEU A 102 5.86 -5.18 3.04
CA LEU A 102 4.55 -5.12 3.70
C LEU A 102 4.61 -5.60 5.16
N ARG A 103 5.38 -6.65 5.45
CA ARG A 103 5.58 -7.13 6.82
C ARG A 103 6.32 -6.11 7.68
N ASP A 104 7.40 -5.55 7.15
CA ASP A 104 8.20 -4.53 7.84
C ASP A 104 7.31 -3.30 8.11
N MET A 105 6.46 -2.89 7.16
CA MET A 105 5.47 -1.82 7.41
C MET A 105 4.50 -2.15 8.54
N LEU A 106 3.88 -3.34 8.50
CA LEU A 106 2.92 -3.74 9.53
C LEU A 106 3.53 -3.74 10.93
N GLU A 107 4.80 -4.15 11.09
CA GLU A 107 5.49 -4.15 12.39
C GLU A 107 5.43 -2.78 13.09
N PHE A 108 5.59 -1.69 12.34
CA PHE A 108 5.45 -0.33 12.88
C PHE A 108 3.98 0.08 13.02
N LEU A 109 3.15 -0.23 12.02
CA LEU A 109 1.78 0.25 11.94
C LEU A 109 0.86 -0.38 13.00
N THR A 110 1.11 -1.63 13.39
CA THR A 110 0.27 -2.35 14.36
C THR A 110 0.79 -2.26 15.80
N CYS A 111 1.96 -1.65 16.05
CA CYS A 111 2.54 -1.53 17.39
C CYS A 111 1.62 -0.75 18.35
N GLU A 112 1.07 -1.42 19.38
CA GLU A 112 0.06 -0.82 20.27
C GLU A 112 0.62 0.29 21.18
N ASP A 113 1.94 0.26 21.45
CA ASP A 113 2.61 1.20 22.35
C ASP A 113 2.76 2.62 21.77
N PHE A 114 2.53 2.79 20.46
CA PHE A 114 2.82 4.03 19.75
C PHE A 114 1.56 4.78 19.29
N SER A 115 1.59 6.11 19.44
CA SER A 115 0.57 6.96 18.83
C SER A 115 0.64 6.92 17.29
N PRO A 116 -0.45 7.19 16.55
CA PRO A 116 -0.46 7.20 15.08
C PRO A 116 0.65 8.03 14.44
N ARG A 117 1.01 9.17 15.04
CA ARG A 117 2.11 10.02 14.58
C ARG A 117 3.47 9.35 14.73
N VAL A 118 3.70 8.69 15.87
CA VAL A 118 4.96 7.98 16.15
C VAL A 118 5.10 6.76 15.25
N LYS A 119 4.01 6.00 15.05
CA LYS A 119 3.95 4.88 14.08
C LYS A 119 4.40 5.32 12.70
N TRP A 120 3.80 6.41 12.18
CA TRP A 120 4.18 6.97 10.88
C TRP A 120 5.63 7.42 10.84
N ALA A 121 6.06 8.23 11.81
CA ALA A 121 7.40 8.80 11.82
C ALA A 121 8.48 7.70 11.79
N LEU A 122 8.36 6.67 12.64
CA LEU A 122 9.30 5.56 12.71
C LEU A 122 9.26 4.71 11.43
N MET A 123 8.06 4.35 10.95
CA MET A 123 7.91 3.57 9.71
C MET A 123 8.53 4.31 8.53
N HIS A 124 8.22 5.59 8.38
CA HIS A 124 8.69 6.40 7.27
C HIS A 124 10.20 6.63 7.37
N GLU A 125 10.74 6.99 8.53
CA GLU A 125 12.19 7.17 8.70
C GLU A 125 12.97 5.89 8.38
N ARG A 126 12.52 4.72 8.86
CA ARG A 126 13.24 3.45 8.71
C ARG A 126 13.09 2.82 7.33
N LEU A 127 11.93 2.99 6.70
CA LEU A 127 11.63 2.33 5.43
C LEU A 127 11.71 3.26 4.24
N ASN A 128 11.73 4.59 4.39
CA ASN A 128 11.69 5.44 3.21
C ASN A 128 12.92 5.24 2.32
N GLU A 129 14.14 5.20 2.86
CA GLU A 129 15.37 5.15 2.05
C GLU A 129 16.07 3.79 2.08
N GLN A 130 15.39 2.76 1.57
CA GLN A 130 15.99 1.43 1.46
C GLN A 130 16.35 1.11 0.00
N GLY A 131 17.59 0.63 -0.22
CA GLY A 131 18.05 0.24 -1.55
C GLY A 131 18.20 1.42 -2.52
N GLY A 132 18.40 2.64 -2.01
CA GLY A 132 18.58 3.85 -2.83
C GLY A 132 17.29 4.40 -3.45
N MET A 133 16.12 3.96 -3.00
CA MET A 133 14.81 4.40 -3.52
C MET A 133 13.84 4.69 -2.38
N SER A 134 12.93 5.65 -2.61
CA SER A 134 11.86 5.95 -1.67
C SER A 134 10.88 4.78 -1.52
N LEU A 135 10.22 4.65 -0.37
CA LEU A 135 9.18 3.61 -0.16
C LEU A 135 8.06 3.74 -1.19
N ALA A 136 7.62 4.97 -1.48
CA ALA A 136 6.62 5.24 -2.51
C ALA A 136 7.08 4.77 -3.90
N LEU A 137 8.33 5.05 -4.29
CA LEU A 137 8.88 4.62 -5.56
C LEU A 137 8.99 3.10 -5.67
N ARG A 138 9.32 2.41 -4.58
CA ARG A 138 9.31 0.93 -4.55
C ARG A 138 7.92 0.37 -4.87
N PHE A 139 6.86 0.96 -4.32
CA PHE A 139 5.49 0.55 -4.64
C PHE A 139 5.05 0.89 -6.06
N VAL A 140 5.53 1.99 -6.65
CA VAL A 140 5.34 2.26 -8.09
C VAL A 140 5.93 1.12 -8.91
N MET A 141 7.16 0.71 -8.60
CA MET A 141 7.84 -0.39 -9.31
C MET A 141 7.11 -1.73 -9.13
N TYR A 142 6.63 -2.04 -7.91
CA TYR A 142 5.81 -3.23 -7.67
C TYR A 142 4.53 -3.21 -8.50
N GLY A 143 3.80 -2.09 -8.48
CA GLY A 143 2.57 -1.92 -9.25
C GLY A 143 2.80 -2.07 -10.74
N ASP A 144 3.77 -1.38 -11.31
CA ASP A 144 4.09 -1.44 -12.75
C ASP A 144 4.49 -2.84 -13.18
N PHE A 145 5.30 -3.54 -12.37
CA PHE A 145 5.68 -4.92 -12.63
C PHE A 145 4.46 -5.85 -12.63
N LEU A 146 3.58 -5.73 -11.63
CA LEU A 146 2.36 -6.53 -11.54
C LEU A 146 1.40 -6.25 -12.71
N VAL A 147 1.29 -5.01 -13.19
CA VAL A 147 0.53 -4.69 -14.42
C VAL A 147 1.07 -5.46 -15.62
N GLN A 148 2.39 -5.55 -15.78
CA GLN A 148 2.98 -6.34 -16.87
C GLN A 148 2.71 -7.84 -16.69
N LEU A 149 2.69 -8.36 -15.46
CA LEU A 149 2.33 -9.75 -15.21
C LEU A 149 0.86 -10.05 -15.53
N VAL A 150 -0.06 -9.15 -15.18
CA VAL A 150 -1.48 -9.28 -15.57
C VAL A 150 -1.60 -9.34 -17.09
N ARG A 151 -0.91 -8.43 -17.80
CA ARG A 151 -0.90 -8.41 -19.28
C ARG A 151 -0.30 -9.69 -19.87
N LEU A 152 0.82 -10.17 -19.33
CA LEU A 152 1.47 -11.40 -19.77
C LEU A 152 0.60 -12.64 -19.56
N LEU A 153 -0.20 -12.64 -18.50
CA LEU A 153 -1.16 -13.71 -18.23
C LEU A 153 -2.33 -13.65 -19.22
N SER A 154 -2.90 -12.47 -19.44
CA SER A 154 -4.18 -12.29 -20.13
C SER A 154 -4.09 -12.01 -21.64
N ARG A 155 -2.91 -11.71 -22.20
CA ARG A 155 -2.70 -11.39 -23.63
C ARG A 155 -1.76 -12.37 -24.27
#